data_AF-A0A397Q6E8-F1
#
_entry.id   AF-A0A397Q6E8-F1
#
_cell.length_a   1.000
_cell.length_b   1.000
_cell.length_c   1.000
_cell.angle_alpha   90.00
_cell.angle_beta   90.00
_cell.angle_gamma   90.00
#
_symmetry.space_group_name_H-M   'P 1'
#
loop_
_entity.id
_entity.type
_entity.pdbx_description
1 polymer ?
#
loop_
_entity_poly.entity_id
_entity_poly.type
_entity_poly.pdbx_seq_one_letter_code
_entity_poly.pdbx_strand_id
1 'polypeptide(L)'
;MPSDWRLGCRLQESEGEVTSANWLFTFHGRIGRGRWWMAFLVQLIVVVVGGFFAGLVTPTGPGGGPPADGANIPAVMIMVAAFAVATWISLATSVKRLHDLGVSGWWIVPLYLVSTAGSAISNAAPQSGGLEGMVLTLLGLVLTFGPIIYLGAVPGQAGDNRFGPDPRVEGRSADMSVSQDDAAPSAGGQGGRVESFSDAFRELHRQRDEGEISQDEFDRKKKQMLGI
;
A
#
# COMPACT_ATOMS: atom_id res chain seq x y z
N MET A 1 5.29 -38.33 -17.31
CA MET A 1 5.12 -36.90 -17.01
C MET A 1 3.97 -36.37 -17.84
N PRO A 2 2.96 -35.82 -17.18
CA PRO A 2 2.45 -34.51 -17.54
C PRO A 2 2.73 -33.52 -16.39
N SER A 3 3.21 -32.33 -16.76
CA SER A 3 3.62 -31.25 -15.85
C SER A 3 2.40 -30.40 -15.50
N ASP A 4 1.63 -30.89 -14.54
CA ASP A 4 0.37 -30.30 -14.11
C ASP A 4 0.63 -29.21 -13.08
N TRP A 5 1.26 -28.11 -13.50
CA TRP A 5 1.50 -26.94 -12.65
C TRP A 5 0.20 -26.35 -12.05
N ARG A 6 -0.96 -26.70 -12.62
CA ARG A 6 -2.31 -26.33 -12.14
C ARG A 6 -2.68 -26.98 -10.80
N LEU A 7 -2.07 -28.10 -10.42
CA LEU A 7 -2.31 -28.74 -9.11
C LEU A 7 -1.57 -28.00 -7.99
N GLY A 8 -0.45 -27.34 -8.29
CA GLY A 8 0.28 -26.49 -7.34
C GLY A 8 -0.51 -25.25 -6.92
N CYS A 9 -1.14 -24.55 -7.87
CA CYS A 9 -1.99 -23.38 -7.57
C CYS A 9 -3.18 -23.73 -6.67
N ARG A 10 -3.79 -24.90 -6.84
CA ARG A 10 -5.00 -25.28 -6.10
C ARG A 10 -4.73 -25.63 -4.63
N LEU A 11 -3.52 -26.04 -4.29
CA LEU A 11 -3.11 -26.29 -2.89
C LEU A 11 -2.59 -25.02 -2.21
N GLN A 12 -2.29 -23.96 -2.97
CA GLN A 12 -1.88 -22.68 -2.43
C GLN A 12 -3.07 -21.77 -2.07
N GLU A 13 -4.25 -22.00 -2.67
CA GLU A 13 -5.48 -21.30 -2.32
C GLU A 13 -6.04 -21.68 -0.94
N SER A 14 -5.74 -22.88 -0.41
CA SER A 14 -6.27 -23.34 0.89
C SER A 14 -5.50 -22.83 2.12
N GLU A 15 -4.39 -22.12 1.95
CA GLU A 15 -3.73 -21.39 3.05
C GLU A 15 -4.15 -19.91 3.13
N GLY A 16 -5.12 -19.50 2.30
CA GLY A 16 -5.62 -18.14 2.14
C GLY A 16 -6.44 -17.58 3.32
N GLU A 17 -6.53 -18.30 4.44
CA GLU A 17 -7.19 -17.81 5.66
C GLU A 17 -6.22 -17.39 6.78
N VAL A 18 -4.92 -17.28 6.51
CA VAL A 18 -3.99 -16.56 7.41
C VAL A 18 -4.01 -15.05 7.13
N THR A 19 -5.19 -14.49 7.34
CA THR A 19 -5.46 -13.31 8.16
C THR A 19 -4.54 -12.10 7.93
N SER A 20 -5.11 -11.05 7.33
CA SER A 20 -4.56 -9.69 7.17
C SER A 20 -3.93 -9.08 8.44
N ALA A 21 -4.23 -9.61 9.63
CA ALA A 21 -3.58 -9.28 10.89
C ALA A 21 -2.09 -9.68 10.93
N ASN A 22 -1.68 -10.77 10.28
CA ASN A 22 -0.31 -11.30 10.38
C ASN A 22 0.74 -10.31 9.84
N TRP A 23 0.34 -9.44 8.90
CA TRP A 23 1.19 -8.39 8.33
C TRP A 23 1.56 -7.26 9.31
N LEU A 24 0.73 -7.00 10.31
CA LEU A 24 0.96 -5.92 11.29
C LEU A 24 1.82 -6.37 12.48
N PHE A 25 1.90 -7.68 12.72
CA PHE A 25 2.59 -8.24 13.90
C PHE A 25 3.86 -9.03 13.57
N THR A 26 4.09 -9.43 12.31
CA THR A 26 5.36 -10.05 11.90
C THR A 26 6.40 -9.01 11.46
N PHE A 27 7.68 -9.29 11.67
CA PHE A 27 8.80 -8.51 11.12
C PHE A 27 9.34 -9.06 9.79
N HIS A 28 8.74 -10.14 9.29
CA HIS A 28 9.14 -10.79 8.05
C HIS A 28 8.43 -10.20 6.83
N GLY A 29 9.07 -10.34 5.67
CA GLY A 29 8.55 -9.84 4.40
C GLY A 29 8.99 -8.42 4.06
N ARG A 30 8.42 -7.91 2.95
CA ARG A 30 8.77 -6.65 2.31
C ARG A 30 7.53 -5.79 2.11
N ILE A 31 7.69 -4.48 2.21
CA ILE A 31 6.62 -3.53 1.93
C ILE A 31 7.10 -2.45 0.96
N GLY A 32 6.32 -2.25 -0.10
CA GLY A 32 6.55 -1.17 -1.06
C GLY A 32 6.23 0.21 -0.48
N ARG A 33 6.70 1.27 -1.16
CA ARG A 33 6.53 2.68 -0.74
C ARG A 33 5.08 3.08 -0.46
N GLY A 34 4.14 2.68 -1.32
CA GLY A 34 2.73 3.09 -1.20
C GLY A 34 2.08 2.55 0.06
N ARG A 35 2.24 1.25 0.31
CA ARG A 35 1.71 0.60 1.53
C ARG A 35 2.41 1.11 2.79
N TRP A 36 3.69 1.44 2.73
CA TRP A 36 4.40 2.07 3.84
C TRP A 36 3.86 3.48 4.14
N TRP A 37 3.59 4.31 3.13
CA TRP A 37 2.93 5.60 3.33
C TRP A 37 1.51 5.47 3.92
N MET A 38 0.75 4.45 3.50
CA MET A 38 -0.55 4.17 4.12
C MET A 38 -0.41 3.79 5.61
N ALA A 39 0.58 2.99 5.96
CA ALA A 39 0.86 2.68 7.36
C ALA A 39 1.25 3.92 8.17
N PHE A 40 2.05 4.82 7.57
CA PHE A 40 2.38 6.11 8.18
C PHE A 40 1.13 6.98 8.38
N LEU A 41 0.21 7.03 7.42
CA LEU A 41 -1.06 7.75 7.57
C LEU A 41 -1.94 7.15 8.68
N VAL A 42 -2.04 5.83 8.76
CA VAL A 42 -2.75 5.15 9.86
C VAL A 42 -2.12 5.50 11.20
N GLN A 43 -0.79 5.54 11.28
CA GLN A 43 -0.07 5.95 12.48
C GLN A 43 -0.44 7.39 12.90
N LEU A 44 -0.49 8.33 11.95
CA LEU A 44 -0.91 9.71 12.22
C LEU A 44 -2.35 9.77 12.74
N ILE A 45 -3.25 8.99 12.13
CA ILE A 45 -4.65 8.91 12.56
C ILE A 45 -4.74 8.40 14.00
N VAL A 46 -4.01 7.33 14.35
CA VAL A 46 -3.99 6.79 15.72
C VAL A 46 -3.56 7.84 16.74
N VAL A 47 -2.52 8.61 16.44
CA VAL A 47 -2.03 9.68 17.34
C VAL A 47 -3.05 10.82 17.47
N VAL A 48 -3.64 11.27 16.36
CA VAL A 48 -4.65 12.34 16.37
C VAL A 48 -5.90 11.91 17.13
N VAL A 49 -6.39 10.69 16.88
CA VAL A 49 -7.55 10.13 17.57
C VAL A 49 -7.25 9.93 19.06
N GLY A 50 -6.07 9.42 19.41
CA GLY A 50 -5.62 9.32 20.79
C GLY A 50 -5.61 10.67 21.50
N GLY A 51 -5.05 11.70 20.85
CA GLY A 51 -5.05 13.08 21.36
C GLY A 51 -6.46 13.65 21.53
N PHE A 52 -7.37 13.39 20.59
CA PHE A 52 -8.77 13.79 20.69
C PHE A 52 -9.45 13.17 21.92
N PHE A 53 -9.34 11.85 22.12
CA PHE A 53 -9.92 11.18 23.29
C PHE A 53 -9.25 11.58 24.61
N ALA A 54 -7.95 11.81 24.61
CA ALA A 54 -7.24 12.37 25.77
C ALA A 54 -7.77 13.77 26.14
N GLY A 55 -8.11 14.59 25.13
CA GLY A 55 -8.77 15.88 25.32
C GLY A 55 -10.16 15.77 25.93
N LEU A 56 -10.97 14.80 25.51
CA LEU A 56 -12.34 14.60 26.05
C LEU A 56 -12.36 14.26 27.55
N VAL A 57 -11.31 13.61 28.06
CA VAL A 57 -11.21 13.24 29.48
C VAL A 57 -10.41 14.25 30.31
N THR A 58 -9.95 15.34 29.68
CA THR A 58 -9.23 16.42 30.35
C THR A 58 -10.22 17.49 30.82
N PRO A 59 -10.38 17.71 32.14
CA PRO A 59 -11.21 18.79 32.66
C PRO A 59 -10.75 20.12 32.10
N THR A 60 -11.65 20.91 31.53
CA THR A 60 -11.32 22.25 31.06
C THR A 60 -11.55 23.25 32.17
N GLY A 61 -10.56 24.11 32.43
CA GLY A 61 -10.73 25.24 33.33
C GLY A 61 -11.65 26.31 32.73
N PRO A 62 -12.01 27.36 33.50
CA PRO A 62 -12.88 28.44 33.05
C PRO A 62 -12.43 29.20 31.78
N GLY A 63 -11.21 28.95 31.28
CA GLY A 63 -10.68 29.49 30.01
C GLY A 63 -10.50 28.46 28.89
N GLY A 64 -11.06 27.24 29.02
CA GLY A 64 -10.93 26.18 28.01
C GLY A 64 -9.58 25.47 27.95
N GLY A 65 -8.61 25.89 28.78
CA GLY A 65 -7.31 25.24 28.91
C GLY A 65 -7.30 24.09 29.92
N PRO A 66 -6.31 23.17 29.83
CA PRO A 66 -6.11 22.13 30.85
C PRO A 66 -5.82 22.75 32.22
N PRO A 67 -6.13 22.05 33.32
CA PRO A 67 -5.86 22.56 34.67
C PRO A 67 -4.35 22.75 34.86
N ALA A 68 -3.94 23.84 35.51
CA ALA A 68 -2.53 24.18 35.69
C ALA A 68 -1.78 23.17 36.58
N ASP A 69 -2.50 22.39 37.40
CA ASP A 69 -1.91 21.57 38.45
C ASP A 69 -2.34 20.09 38.32
N GLY A 70 -1.36 19.24 38.05
CA GLY A 70 -1.49 17.77 38.12
C GLY A 70 -1.62 17.06 36.78
N ALA A 71 -1.04 15.87 36.69
CA ALA A 71 -1.19 14.99 35.53
C ALA A 71 -2.61 14.42 35.49
N ASN A 72 -3.33 14.62 34.39
CA ASN A 72 -4.57 13.91 34.12
C ASN A 72 -4.24 12.45 33.77
N ILE A 73 -4.26 11.58 34.78
CA ILE A 73 -3.87 10.17 34.63
C ILE A 73 -4.65 9.46 33.50
N PRO A 74 -6.00 9.60 33.39
CA PRO A 74 -6.73 9.03 32.25
C PRO A 74 -6.21 9.48 30.87
N ALA A 75 -6.01 10.79 30.68
CA ALA A 75 -5.51 11.35 29.42
C ALA A 75 -4.10 10.84 29.09
N VAL A 76 -3.22 10.78 30.10
CA VAL A 76 -1.87 10.24 29.97
C VAL A 76 -1.91 8.76 29.55
N MET A 77 -2.77 7.95 30.17
CA MET A 77 -2.90 6.53 29.83
C MET A 77 -3.39 6.32 28.39
N ILE A 78 -4.34 7.14 27.93
CA ILE A 78 -4.80 7.13 26.53
C ILE A 78 -3.64 7.47 25.59
N MET A 79 -2.87 8.52 25.90
CA MET A 79 -1.73 8.94 25.09
C MET A 79 -0.62 7.88 25.04
N VAL A 80 -0.30 7.27 26.18
CA VAL A 80 0.69 6.18 26.25
C VAL A 80 0.23 4.98 25.43
N ALA A 81 -1.04 4.59 25.52
CA ALA A 81 -1.59 3.49 24.74
C ALA A 81 -1.57 3.79 23.23
N ALA A 82 -2.03 4.98 22.82
CA ALA A 82 -2.01 5.41 21.43
C ALA A 82 -0.57 5.46 20.88
N PHE A 83 0.38 5.97 21.68
CA PHE A 83 1.78 6.02 21.30
C PHE A 83 2.38 4.61 21.17
N ALA A 84 2.13 3.71 22.12
CA ALA A 84 2.60 2.33 22.06
C ALA A 84 2.13 1.61 20.79
N VAL A 85 0.84 1.76 20.44
CA VAL A 85 0.27 1.18 19.21
C VAL A 85 0.90 1.81 17.96
N ALA A 86 1.00 3.14 17.91
CA ALA A 86 1.59 3.87 16.80
C ALA A 86 3.06 3.47 16.58
N THR A 87 3.84 3.39 17.66
CA THR A 87 5.25 2.96 17.62
C THR A 87 5.37 1.51 17.16
N TRP A 88 4.52 0.61 17.65
CA TRP A 88 4.53 -0.78 17.21
C TRP A 88 4.31 -0.91 15.69
N ILE A 89 3.27 -0.26 15.16
CA ILE A 89 2.97 -0.25 13.72
C ILE A 89 4.15 0.34 12.93
N SER A 90 4.73 1.42 13.43
CA SER A 90 5.87 2.09 12.79
C SER A 90 7.10 1.20 12.72
N LEU A 91 7.44 0.49 13.81
CA LEU A 91 8.55 -0.45 13.85
C LEU A 91 8.33 -1.61 12.89
N ALA A 92 7.16 -2.26 12.97
CA ALA A 92 6.83 -3.43 12.15
C ALA A 92 6.84 -3.12 10.66
N THR A 93 6.41 -1.93 10.25
CA THR A 93 6.35 -1.54 8.83
C THR A 93 7.67 -0.97 8.33
N SER A 94 8.42 -0.25 9.16
CA SER A 94 9.73 0.29 8.80
C SER A 94 10.80 -0.80 8.71
N VAL A 95 10.74 -1.84 9.54
CA VAL A 95 11.61 -3.03 9.38
C VAL A 95 11.35 -3.71 8.03
N LYS A 96 10.09 -3.91 7.65
CA LYS A 96 9.75 -4.45 6.30
C LYS A 96 10.20 -3.53 5.17
N ARG A 97 10.21 -2.21 5.39
CA ARG A 97 10.72 -1.23 4.41
C ARG A 97 12.24 -1.36 4.26
N LEU A 98 12.96 -1.49 5.37
CA LEU A 98 14.41 -1.75 5.38
C LEU A 98 14.75 -3.06 4.66
N HIS A 99 13.95 -4.11 4.88
CA HIS A 99 14.05 -5.36 4.14
C HIS A 99 13.80 -5.18 2.64
N ASP A 100 12.86 -4.31 2.25
CA ASP A 100 12.65 -3.97 0.83
C ASP A 100 13.83 -3.19 0.22
N LEU A 101 14.57 -2.42 1.03
CA LEU A 101 15.82 -1.78 0.63
C LEU A 101 17.02 -2.76 0.61
N GLY A 102 16.82 -4.02 0.99
CA GLY A 102 17.86 -5.05 1.04
C GLY A 102 18.76 -5.00 2.28
N VAL A 103 18.51 -4.07 3.21
CA VAL A 103 19.31 -3.89 4.43
C VAL A 103 18.66 -4.62 5.62
N SER A 104 19.43 -4.82 6.70
CA SER A 104 18.91 -5.49 7.90
C SER A 104 17.90 -4.61 8.65
N GLY A 105 16.89 -5.22 9.26
CA GLY A 105 15.92 -4.53 10.11
C GLY A 105 16.53 -3.77 11.30
N TRP A 106 17.73 -4.17 11.75
CA TRP A 106 18.47 -3.49 12.82
C TRP A 106 18.81 -2.03 12.52
N TRP A 107 18.86 -1.62 11.25
CA TRP A 107 19.03 -0.22 10.88
C TRP A 107 17.90 0.70 11.38
N ILE A 108 16.78 0.14 11.85
CA ILE A 108 15.72 0.93 12.46
C ILE A 108 16.19 1.65 13.73
N VAL A 109 17.11 1.05 14.50
CA VAL A 109 17.62 1.61 15.76
C VAL A 109 18.37 2.94 15.53
N PRO A 110 19.42 3.00 14.70
CA PRO A 110 20.09 4.27 14.43
C PRO A 110 19.19 5.28 13.72
N LEU A 111 18.25 4.85 12.86
CA LEU A 111 17.29 5.77 12.24
C LEU A 111 16.37 6.43 13.28
N TYR A 112 15.86 5.66 14.23
CA TYR A 112 15.07 6.20 15.34
C TYR A 112 15.90 7.10 16.25
N LEU A 113 17.16 6.74 16.52
CA LEU A 113 18.07 7.56 17.32
C LEU A 113 18.36 8.91 16.66
N VAL A 114 18.54 8.94 15.34
CA VAL A 114 18.70 10.19 14.58
C VAL A 114 17.44 11.05 14.68
N SER A 115 16.25 10.46 14.52
CA SER A 115 15.00 11.21 14.66
C SER A 115 14.78 11.77 16.06
N THR A 116 15.07 11.00 17.11
CA THR A 116 14.94 11.47 18.50
C THR A 116 15.97 12.52 18.86
N ALA A 117 17.21 12.39 18.40
CA ALA A 117 18.25 13.40 18.55
C ALA A 117 17.86 14.72 17.85
N GLY A 118 17.32 14.63 16.63
CA GLY A 118 16.80 15.79 15.90
C GLY A 118 15.72 16.54 16.67
N SER A 119 14.75 15.80 17.22
CA SER A 119 13.69 16.38 18.04
C SER A 119 14.24 17.03 19.32
N ALA A 120 15.20 16.39 20.00
CA ALA A 120 15.84 16.96 21.18
C ALA A 120 16.61 18.26 20.86
N ILE A 121 17.34 18.30 19.74
CA ILE A 121 18.04 19.51 19.27
C ILE A 121 17.04 20.63 18.98
N SER A 122 15.94 20.32 18.27
CA SER A 122 14.91 21.32 17.96
C SER A 122 14.23 21.87 19.23
N ASN A 123 14.01 21.04 20.25
CA ASN A 123 13.39 21.47 21.51
C ASN A 123 14.36 22.24 22.43
N ALA A 124 15.67 21.99 22.30
CA ALA A 124 16.71 22.70 23.04
C ALA A 124 17.12 24.03 22.38
N ALA A 125 16.64 24.32 21.16
CA ALA A 125 16.99 25.53 20.43
C ALA A 125 16.53 26.81 21.18
N PRO A 126 17.36 27.86 21.23
CA PRO A 126 16.97 29.14 21.82
C PRO A 126 15.73 29.73 21.14
N GLN A 127 14.70 30.04 21.93
CA GLN A 127 13.44 30.63 21.44
C GLN A 127 13.51 32.15 21.23
N SER A 128 14.71 32.74 21.34
CA SER A 128 14.96 34.19 21.22
C SER A 128 14.81 34.73 19.79
N GLY A 129 14.46 33.90 18.82
CA GLY A 129 14.26 34.29 17.41
C GLY A 129 15.56 34.66 16.67
N GLY A 130 16.72 34.52 17.31
CA GLY A 130 18.03 34.76 16.70
C GLY A 130 18.43 33.68 15.70
N LEU A 131 19.40 34.00 14.84
CA LEU A 131 19.92 33.09 13.81
C LEU A 131 20.35 31.73 14.38
N GLU A 132 20.98 31.70 15.55
CA GLU A 132 21.39 30.46 16.24
C GLU A 132 20.21 29.53 16.52
N GLY A 133 19.10 30.06 17.04
CA GLY A 133 17.87 29.30 17.29
C GLY A 133 17.25 28.77 15.99
N MET A 134 17.26 29.59 14.93
CA MET A 134 16.76 29.17 13.62
C MET A 134 17.58 28.02 13.03
N VAL A 135 18.90 28.10 13.08
CA VAL A 135 19.80 27.07 12.54
C VAL A 135 19.63 25.75 13.29
N LEU A 136 19.60 25.78 14.63
CA LEU A 136 19.40 24.57 15.44
C LEU A 136 18.03 23.94 15.23
N THR A 137 16.98 24.76 15.12
CA THR A 137 15.62 24.28 14.83
C THR A 137 15.56 23.59 13.47
N LEU A 138 16.12 24.21 12.43
CA LEU A 138 16.13 23.64 11.08
C LEU A 138 16.95 22.35 11.02
N LEU A 139 18.13 22.32 11.65
CA LEU A 139 18.92 21.10 11.77
C LEU A 139 18.13 19.99 12.47
N GLY A 140 17.48 20.31 13.58
CA GLY A 140 16.64 19.39 14.33
C GLY A 140 15.49 18.81 13.49
N LEU A 141 14.82 19.66 12.68
CA LEU A 141 13.77 19.21 11.77
C LEU A 141 14.31 18.29 10.66
N VAL A 142 15.45 18.63 10.06
CA VAL A 142 16.09 17.79 9.03
C VAL A 142 16.45 16.41 9.61
N LEU A 143 17.02 16.36 10.81
CA LEU A 143 17.35 15.09 11.48
C LEU A 143 16.08 14.32 11.89
N THR A 144 15.03 15.02 12.31
CA THR A 144 13.75 14.39 12.72
C THR A 144 13.05 13.73 11.53
N PHE A 145 12.89 14.46 10.42
CA PHE A 145 12.11 14.02 9.27
C PHE A 145 12.94 13.28 8.20
N GLY A 146 14.26 13.50 8.16
CA GLY A 146 15.15 12.88 7.19
C GLY A 146 15.02 11.36 7.09
N PRO A 147 15.05 10.59 8.20
CA PRO A 147 14.84 9.14 8.19
C PRO A 147 13.50 8.70 7.61
N ILE A 148 12.41 9.41 7.93
CA ILE A 148 11.06 9.13 7.40
C ILE A 148 11.03 9.39 5.88
N ILE A 149 11.59 10.52 5.45
CA ILE A 149 11.68 10.88 4.03
C ILE A 149 12.55 9.86 3.28
N TYR A 150 13.69 9.44 3.85
CA TYR A 150 14.57 8.42 3.28
C TYR A 150 13.81 7.10 3.05
N LEU A 151 13.09 6.61 4.06
CA LEU A 151 12.30 5.37 3.95
C LEU A 151 11.17 5.50 2.92
N GLY A 152 10.55 6.67 2.81
CA GLY A 152 9.43 6.93 1.90
C GLY A 152 9.81 7.23 0.45
N ALA A 153 10.99 7.82 0.20
CA ALA A 153 11.42 8.30 -1.11
C ALA A 153 12.33 7.31 -1.85
N VAL A 154 13.19 6.59 -1.13
CA VAL A 154 14.16 5.69 -1.76
C VAL A 154 13.44 4.48 -2.36
N PRO A 155 13.67 4.11 -3.63
CA PRO A 155 13.07 2.94 -4.23
C PRO A 155 13.61 1.65 -3.60
N GLY A 156 12.76 0.62 -3.52
CA GLY A 156 13.18 -0.71 -3.07
C GLY A 156 14.19 -1.38 -4.00
N GLN A 157 14.75 -2.50 -3.55
CA GLN A 157 15.48 -3.43 -4.38
C GLN A 157 14.52 -4.07 -5.41
N ALA A 158 14.95 -4.17 -6.67
CA ALA A 158 14.16 -4.84 -7.71
C ALA A 158 14.35 -6.35 -7.67
N GLY A 159 13.27 -7.10 -7.93
CA GLY A 159 13.29 -8.56 -7.90
C GLY A 159 13.31 -9.12 -6.47
N ASP A 160 13.33 -10.45 -6.39
CA ASP A 160 13.29 -11.17 -5.11
C ASP A 160 14.58 -10.93 -4.33
N ASN A 161 14.47 -10.89 -3.00
CA ASN A 161 15.63 -10.77 -2.12
C ASN A 161 15.53 -11.76 -0.95
N ARG A 162 16.58 -11.81 -0.11
CA ARG A 162 16.65 -12.72 1.05
C ARG A 162 15.49 -12.58 2.06
N PHE A 163 14.72 -11.50 2.01
CA PHE A 163 13.60 -11.21 2.90
C PHE A 163 12.24 -11.50 2.25
N GLY A 164 12.21 -11.83 0.96
CA GLY A 164 11.01 -12.26 0.26
C GLY A 164 10.85 -11.74 -1.17
N PRO A 165 9.72 -12.08 -1.80
CA PRO A 165 9.39 -11.71 -3.18
C PRO A 165 9.27 -10.19 -3.39
N ASP A 166 9.43 -9.71 -4.62
CA ASP A 166 9.26 -8.27 -4.93
C ASP A 166 7.79 -7.82 -4.75
N PRO A 167 7.50 -6.86 -3.83
CA PRO A 167 6.14 -6.38 -3.61
C PRO A 167 5.53 -5.62 -4.81
N ARG A 168 6.33 -5.25 -5.82
CA ARG A 168 5.82 -4.61 -7.05
C ARG A 168 5.14 -5.59 -7.99
N VAL A 169 5.52 -6.86 -7.93
CA VAL A 169 4.97 -7.90 -8.82
C VAL A 169 3.56 -8.25 -8.34
N GLU A 170 3.36 -8.46 -7.04
CA GLU A 170 2.01 -8.66 -6.46
C GLU A 170 1.04 -7.52 -6.82
N GLY A 171 1.49 -6.26 -6.68
CA GLY A 171 0.66 -5.11 -7.02
C GLY A 171 0.28 -5.04 -8.50
N ARG A 172 1.19 -5.43 -9.40
CA ARG A 172 0.93 -5.49 -10.84
C ARG A 172 -0.03 -6.63 -11.20
N SER A 173 0.11 -7.78 -10.56
CA SER A 173 -0.79 -8.92 -10.77
C SER A 173 -2.21 -8.59 -10.32
N ALA A 174 -2.36 -7.89 -9.18
CA ALA A 174 -3.65 -7.43 -8.68
C ALA A 174 -4.27 -6.34 -9.58
N ASP A 175 -3.48 -5.40 -10.09
CA ASP A 175 -3.95 -4.38 -11.03
C ASP A 175 -4.36 -4.99 -12.39
N MET A 176 -3.60 -5.99 -12.87
CA MET A 176 -3.99 -6.74 -14.06
C MET A 176 -5.24 -7.59 -13.83
N SER A 177 -5.44 -8.20 -12.66
CA SER A 177 -6.68 -8.95 -12.38
C SER A 177 -7.89 -8.02 -12.26
N VAL A 178 -7.74 -6.88 -11.55
CA VAL A 178 -8.82 -5.88 -11.44
C VAL A 178 -9.15 -5.28 -12.81
N SER A 179 -8.15 -4.96 -13.63
CA SER A 179 -8.35 -4.49 -15.02
C SER A 179 -8.99 -5.56 -15.92
N GLN A 180 -8.77 -6.84 -15.63
CA GLN A 180 -9.33 -7.96 -16.40
C GLN A 180 -10.76 -8.28 -15.95
N ASP A 181 -11.12 -7.98 -14.70
CA ASP A 181 -12.48 -8.07 -14.14
C ASP A 181 -13.34 -6.83 -14.50
N ASP A 182 -12.74 -5.63 -14.56
CA ASP A 182 -13.37 -4.39 -15.06
C ASP A 182 -13.48 -4.36 -16.59
N ALA A 183 -12.82 -5.29 -17.28
CA ALA A 183 -12.99 -5.57 -18.70
C ALA A 183 -14.19 -6.50 -19.00
N ALA A 184 -15.16 -6.61 -18.09
CA ALA A 184 -16.50 -7.08 -18.42
C ALA A 184 -17.31 -5.92 -19.05
N PRO A 185 -18.03 -6.14 -20.17
CA PRO A 185 -18.50 -5.06 -21.01
C PRO A 185 -19.64 -4.31 -20.34
N SER A 186 -19.46 -3.00 -20.18
CA SER A 186 -20.56 -2.07 -19.95
C SER A 186 -21.56 -2.21 -21.10
N ALA A 187 -22.70 -2.82 -20.79
CA ALA A 187 -23.86 -2.93 -21.66
C ALA A 187 -24.45 -1.53 -21.91
N GLY A 188 -23.81 -0.79 -22.82
CA GLY A 188 -24.28 0.44 -23.41
C GLY A 188 -24.47 0.26 -24.92
N GLY A 189 -25.63 -0.25 -25.33
CA GLY A 189 -26.26 0.07 -26.61
C GLY A 189 -25.61 -0.33 -27.95
N GLN A 190 -24.49 -1.06 -27.99
CA GLN A 190 -23.89 -1.52 -29.27
C GLN A 190 -23.46 -3.01 -29.33
N GLY A 191 -23.52 -3.76 -28.21
CA GLY A 191 -23.00 -5.14 -28.12
C GLY A 191 -23.74 -6.20 -28.95
N GLY A 192 -25.06 -6.10 -29.10
CA GLY A 192 -25.87 -7.15 -29.75
C GLY A 192 -25.62 -7.31 -31.26
N ARG A 193 -25.10 -6.27 -31.94
CA ARG A 193 -24.81 -6.34 -33.38
C ARG A 193 -23.43 -6.96 -33.66
N VAL A 194 -22.46 -6.75 -32.77
CA VAL A 194 -21.07 -7.21 -32.95
C VAL A 194 -20.92 -8.68 -32.57
N GLU A 195 -21.63 -9.13 -31.52
CA GLU A 195 -21.69 -10.56 -31.16
C GLU A 195 -22.39 -11.38 -32.26
N SER A 196 -23.55 -10.91 -32.75
CA SER A 196 -24.24 -11.53 -33.89
C SER A 196 -23.37 -11.62 -35.14
N PHE A 197 -22.54 -10.61 -35.40
CA PHE A 197 -21.62 -10.62 -36.53
C PHE A 197 -20.46 -11.61 -36.33
N SER A 198 -19.86 -11.66 -35.13
CA SER A 198 -18.78 -12.61 -34.81
C SER A 198 -19.25 -14.06 -34.93
N ASP A 199 -20.46 -14.36 -34.44
CA ASP A 199 -21.04 -15.69 -34.48
C ASP A 199 -21.39 -16.11 -35.90
N ALA A 200 -21.98 -15.19 -36.70
CA ALA A 200 -22.22 -15.43 -38.12
C ALA A 200 -20.93 -15.70 -38.90
N PHE A 201 -19.83 -15.01 -38.54
CA PHE A 201 -18.53 -15.19 -39.18
C PHE A 201 -17.89 -16.54 -38.81
N ARG A 202 -18.00 -16.97 -37.54
CA ARG A 202 -17.52 -18.30 -37.11
C ARG A 202 -18.28 -19.43 -37.79
N GLU A 203 -19.59 -19.28 -37.91
CA GLU A 203 -20.43 -20.26 -38.60
C GLU A 203 -20.08 -20.37 -40.09
N LEU A 204 -19.83 -19.25 -40.76
CA LEU A 204 -19.40 -19.25 -42.16
C LEU A 204 -18.04 -19.96 -42.35
N HIS A 205 -17.11 -19.77 -41.41
CA HIS A 205 -15.84 -20.49 -41.40
C HIS A 205 -16.01 -21.98 -41.17
N ARG A 206 -16.91 -22.38 -40.26
CA ARG A 206 -17.25 -23.78 -39.99
C ARG A 206 -17.79 -24.47 -41.24
N GLN A 207 -18.74 -23.87 -41.95
CA GLN A 207 -19.33 -24.43 -43.18
C GLN A 207 -18.30 -24.63 -44.30
N ARG A 208 -17.32 -23.71 -44.41
CA ARG A 208 -16.21 -23.87 -45.36
C ARG A 208 -15.29 -25.03 -44.96
N ASP A 209 -14.95 -25.14 -43.68
CA ASP A 209 -14.05 -26.17 -43.18
C ASP A 209 -14.67 -27.57 -43.23
N GLU A 210 -16.00 -27.65 -43.13
CA GLU A 210 -16.79 -28.87 -43.34
C GLU A 210 -17.03 -29.19 -44.83
N GLY A 211 -16.63 -28.30 -45.74
CA GLY A 211 -16.77 -28.46 -47.19
C GLY A 211 -18.19 -28.26 -47.71
N GLU A 212 -19.09 -27.70 -46.91
CA GLU A 212 -20.50 -27.45 -47.28
C GLU A 212 -20.63 -26.28 -48.27
N ILE A 213 -19.69 -25.33 -48.24
CA ILE A 213 -19.66 -24.18 -49.17
C ILE A 213 -18.33 -24.11 -49.92
N SER A 214 -18.39 -23.73 -51.19
CA SER A 214 -17.19 -23.50 -52.00
C SER A 214 -16.50 -22.19 -51.62
N GLN A 215 -15.21 -22.06 -51.94
CA GLN A 215 -14.44 -20.88 -51.54
C GLN A 215 -14.94 -19.58 -52.19
N ASP A 216 -15.44 -19.66 -53.42
CA ASP A 216 -16.06 -18.51 -54.11
C ASP A 216 -17.37 -18.07 -53.42
N GLU A 217 -18.12 -19.02 -52.86
CA GLU A 217 -19.34 -18.72 -52.12
C GLU A 217 -19.05 -18.12 -50.75
N PHE A 218 -18.01 -18.62 -50.06
CA PHE A 218 -17.50 -18.05 -48.83
C PHE A 218 -17.12 -16.57 -49.00
N ASP A 219 -16.36 -16.25 -50.05
CA ASP A 219 -15.91 -14.87 -50.30
C ASP A 219 -17.05 -13.92 -50.65
N ARG A 220 -18.09 -14.40 -51.36
CA ARG A 220 -19.31 -13.62 -51.63
C ARG A 220 -20.08 -13.32 -50.33
N LYS A 221 -20.34 -14.34 -49.51
CA LYS A 221 -21.07 -14.18 -48.24
C LYS A 221 -20.31 -13.28 -47.25
N LYS A 222 -18.98 -13.42 -47.20
CA LYS A 222 -18.10 -12.55 -46.41
C LYS A 222 -18.17 -11.09 -46.83
N LYS A 223 -18.14 -10.79 -48.13
CA LYS A 223 -18.30 -9.42 -48.66
C LYS A 223 -19.66 -8.82 -48.32
N GLN A 224 -20.73 -9.60 -48.51
CA GLN A 224 -22.09 -9.19 -48.17
C GLN A 224 -22.24 -8.84 -46.67
N MET A 225 -21.60 -9.61 -45.79
CA MET A 225 -21.57 -9.34 -44.34
C MET A 225 -20.78 -8.08 -44.01
N LEU A 226 -19.65 -7.83 -44.67
CA LEU A 226 -18.78 -6.67 -44.44
C LEU A 226 -19.30 -5.38 -45.12
N GLY A 227 -20.33 -5.46 -45.95
CA GLY A 227 -20.91 -4.32 -46.66
C GLY A 227 -19.98 -3.72 -47.72
N ILE A 228 -19.08 -4.54 -48.29
CA ILE A 228 -18.07 -4.16 -49.29
C ILE A 228 -18.19 -4.95 -50.60
#